data_AF-A0A3D1LDN4-F1
#
_entry.id   AF-A0A3D1LDN4-F1
#
_cell.length_a   1.000
_cell.length_b   1.000
_cell.length_c   1.000
_cell.angle_alpha   90.00
_cell.angle_beta   90.00
_cell.angle_gamma   90.00
#
_symmetry.space_group_name_H-M   'P 1'
#
loop_
_entity.id
_entity.type
_entity.pdbx_description
1 polymer ?
#
loop_
_entity_poly.entity_id
_entity_poly.type
_entity_poly.pdbx_seq_one_letter_code
_entity_poly.pdbx_strand_id
1 'polypeptide(L)'
;MGAELKDRGSAMFLAMPAAMRIWSATDSKTACPISICNGRNWLLDYAKTHDLKAVPETQKPAPNGETVVSAQELWFKYDKDAPDVVKGLSLELHKGEFLALLGGNGTGKTTTLK
;
A
#
# COMPACT_ATOMS: atom_id res chain seq x y z
N MET A 1 17.11 4.79 -20.03
CA MET A 1 17.44 4.03 -18.80
C MET A 1 16.29 3.15 -18.31
N GLY A 2 15.11 3.69 -17.94
CA GLY A 2 14.01 2.85 -17.41
C GLY A 2 13.44 1.82 -18.40
N ALA A 3 13.14 2.25 -19.64
CA ALA A 3 12.71 1.35 -20.72
C ALA A 3 13.77 0.27 -21.02
N GLU A 4 15.03 0.66 -21.08
CA GLU A 4 16.15 -0.27 -21.32
C GLU A 4 16.30 -1.32 -20.20
N LEU A 5 16.09 -0.95 -18.93
CA LEU A 5 16.14 -1.89 -17.81
C LEU A 5 14.95 -2.86 -17.82
N LYS A 6 13.77 -2.40 -18.24
CA LYS A 6 12.59 -3.23 -18.47
C LYS A 6 12.84 -4.23 -19.60
N ASP A 7 13.36 -3.77 -20.73
CA ASP A 7 13.62 -4.60 -21.91
C ASP A 7 14.67 -5.68 -21.63
N ARG A 8 15.63 -5.38 -20.75
CA ARG A 8 16.63 -6.36 -20.26
C ARG A 8 16.10 -7.31 -19.18
N GLY A 9 14.85 -7.17 -18.74
CA GLY A 9 14.26 -7.98 -17.68
C GLY A 9 14.99 -7.86 -16.33
N SER A 10 15.67 -6.74 -16.08
CA SER A 10 16.54 -6.58 -14.92
C SER A 10 15.74 -6.43 -13.63
N ALA A 11 16.17 -7.09 -12.55
CA ALA A 11 15.62 -6.91 -11.20
C ALA A 11 15.70 -5.45 -10.73
N MET A 12 16.66 -4.67 -11.26
CA MET A 12 16.76 -3.24 -10.96
C MET A 12 15.56 -2.43 -11.46
N PHE A 13 14.81 -2.92 -12.47
CA PHE A 13 13.59 -2.25 -12.91
C PHE A 13 12.54 -2.20 -11.79
N LEU A 14 12.42 -3.26 -10.99
CA LEU A 14 11.47 -3.34 -9.88
C LEU A 14 11.85 -2.39 -8.73
N ALA A 15 13.14 -2.10 -8.57
CA ALA A 15 13.66 -1.16 -7.58
C ALA A 15 13.49 0.32 -7.98
N MET A 16 13.06 0.61 -9.21
CA MET A 16 12.86 1.99 -9.65
C MET A 16 11.61 2.62 -9.00
N PRO A 17 11.59 3.96 -8.83
CA PRO A 17 10.40 4.67 -8.37
C PRO A 17 9.16 4.33 -9.22
N ALA A 18 8.00 4.23 -8.57
CA ALA A 18 6.75 3.81 -9.21
C ALA A 18 6.43 4.63 -10.48
N ALA A 19 6.62 5.95 -10.43
CA ALA A 19 6.40 6.83 -11.58
C ALA A 19 7.26 6.44 -12.80
N MET A 20 8.52 6.05 -12.58
CA MET A 20 9.43 5.66 -13.64
C MET A 20 9.08 4.29 -14.22
N ARG A 21 8.63 3.36 -13.35
CA ARG A 21 8.13 2.06 -13.78
C ARG A 21 6.86 2.21 -14.63
N ILE A 22 5.93 3.05 -14.19
CA ILE A 22 4.68 3.33 -14.91
C ILE A 22 4.99 3.93 -16.28
N TRP A 23 5.80 5.00 -16.33
CA TRP A 23 6.18 5.64 -17.59
C TRP A 23 6.92 4.68 -18.55
N SER A 24 7.82 3.85 -18.03
CA SER A 24 8.56 2.87 -18.87
C SER A 24 7.69 1.67 -19.28
N ALA A 25 6.55 1.46 -18.60
CA ALA A 25 5.64 0.38 -18.90
C ALA A 25 4.71 0.71 -20.09
N THR A 26 4.45 1.99 -20.35
CA THR A 26 3.59 2.45 -21.45
C THR A 26 4.33 2.50 -22.79
N ASP A 27 3.57 2.54 -23.88
CA ASP A 27 4.05 2.77 -25.24
C ASP A 27 3.97 4.26 -25.65
N SER A 28 3.77 5.14 -24.67
CA SER A 28 3.53 6.56 -24.91
C SER A 28 4.76 7.24 -25.53
N LYS A 29 4.53 7.96 -26.64
CA LYS A 29 5.56 8.76 -27.33
C LYS A 29 5.56 10.24 -26.93
N THR A 30 4.75 10.62 -25.96
CA THR A 30 4.69 12.01 -25.49
C THR A 30 5.92 12.34 -24.64
N ALA A 31 6.12 13.62 -24.32
CA ALA A 31 7.12 14.00 -23.34
C ALA A 31 6.76 13.42 -21.96
N CYS A 32 7.78 12.98 -21.22
CA CYS A 32 7.62 12.46 -19.87
C CYS A 32 7.09 13.57 -18.94
N PRO A 33 5.98 13.35 -18.21
CA PRO A 33 5.44 14.34 -17.31
C PRO A 33 6.37 14.54 -16.10
N ILE A 34 6.88 15.75 -15.94
CA ILE A 34 7.81 16.13 -14.86
C ILE A 34 7.10 16.64 -13.59
N SER A 35 5.77 16.76 -13.62
CA SER A 35 4.96 17.23 -12.49
C SER A 35 3.80 16.27 -12.21
N ILE A 36 3.29 16.31 -10.97
CA ILE A 36 2.17 15.46 -10.53
C ILE A 36 0.91 15.77 -11.35
N CYS A 37 0.60 17.05 -11.56
CA CYS A 37 -0.59 17.45 -12.31
C CYS A 37 -0.51 16.97 -13.77
N ASN A 38 0.64 17.14 -14.42
CA ASN A 38 0.82 16.71 -15.80
C ASN A 38 0.77 15.19 -15.91
N GLY A 39 1.38 14.48 -14.95
CA GLY A 39 1.38 13.01 -14.91
C GLY A 39 -0.01 12.43 -14.72
N ARG A 40 -0.82 13.02 -13.84
CA ARG A 40 -2.21 12.61 -13.64
C ARG A 40 -3.05 12.81 -14.90
N ASN A 41 -2.98 13.98 -15.52
CA ASN A 41 -3.77 14.27 -16.72
C ASN A 41 -3.36 13.35 -17.88
N TRP A 42 -2.05 13.14 -18.06
CA TRP A 42 -1.52 12.19 -19.04
C TRP A 42 -2.02 10.76 -18.80
N LEU A 43 -2.02 10.27 -17.56
CA LEU A 43 -2.55 8.94 -17.23
C LEU A 43 -4.04 8.81 -17.56
N LEU A 44 -4.83 9.84 -17.27
CA LEU A 44 -6.27 9.85 -17.58
C LEU A 44 -6.51 9.82 -19.09
N ASP A 45 -5.70 10.54 -19.87
CA ASP A 45 -5.81 10.51 -21.33
C ASP A 45 -5.31 9.18 -21.91
N TYR A 46 -4.23 8.64 -21.38
CA TYR A 46 -3.70 7.32 -21.76
C TYR A 46 -4.75 6.22 -21.51
N ALA A 47 -5.44 6.24 -20.37
CA ALA A 47 -6.47 5.29 -19.99
C ALA A 47 -7.73 5.33 -20.89
N LYS A 48 -7.96 6.42 -21.63
CA LYS A 48 -9.11 6.49 -22.57
C LYS A 48 -8.91 5.63 -23.81
N THR A 49 -7.66 5.42 -24.21
CA THR A 49 -7.30 4.72 -25.44
C THR A 49 -6.64 3.37 -25.20
N HIS A 50 -6.31 3.05 -23.94
CA HIS A 50 -5.67 1.80 -23.56
C HIS A 50 -6.52 1.06 -22.53
N ASP A 51 -6.71 -0.24 -22.78
CA ASP A 51 -7.44 -1.10 -21.86
C ASP A 51 -6.61 -1.33 -20.58
N LEU A 52 -7.15 -0.88 -19.46
CA LEU A 52 -6.52 -1.04 -18.15
C LEU A 52 -6.92 -2.39 -17.57
N LYS A 53 -5.96 -3.31 -17.49
CA LYS A 53 -6.16 -4.58 -16.81
C LYS A 53 -6.02 -4.39 -15.32
N ALA A 54 -6.94 -4.98 -14.56
CA ALA A 54 -6.75 -5.12 -13.12
C ALA A 54 -5.41 -5.82 -12.88
N VAL A 55 -4.61 -5.27 -11.97
CA VAL A 55 -3.44 -5.98 -11.46
C VAL A 55 -3.96 -7.28 -10.87
N PRO A 56 -3.40 -8.45 -11.22
CA PRO A 56 -3.81 -9.70 -10.60
C PRO A 56 -3.77 -9.49 -9.09
N GLU A 57 -4.91 -9.74 -8.45
CA GLU A 57 -5.04 -9.58 -7.01
C GLU A 57 -3.93 -10.44 -6.40
N THR A 58 -2.91 -9.81 -5.83
CA THR A 58 -1.91 -10.52 -5.05
C THR A 58 -2.72 -11.24 -4.01
N GLN A 59 -2.77 -12.58 -4.08
CA GLN A 59 -3.46 -13.38 -3.09
C GLN A 59 -2.92 -12.90 -1.75
N LYS A 60 -3.73 -12.13 -1.02
CA LYS A 60 -3.50 -11.96 0.41
C LYS A 60 -3.43 -13.40 0.89
N PRO A 61 -2.29 -13.87 1.43
CA PRO A 61 -2.22 -15.24 1.90
C PRO A 61 -3.44 -15.42 2.78
N ALA A 62 -4.37 -16.29 2.36
CA ALA A 62 -5.48 -16.61 3.23
C ALA A 62 -4.83 -17.08 4.53
N PRO A 63 -5.23 -16.57 5.70
CA PRO A 63 -4.58 -16.92 6.96
C PRO A 63 -4.76 -18.40 7.23
N ASN A 64 -3.83 -19.20 6.69
CA ASN A 64 -3.80 -20.66 6.77
C ASN A 64 -2.77 -21.11 7.82
N GLY A 65 -2.33 -20.17 8.65
CA GLY A 65 -1.37 -20.35 9.72
C GLY A 65 -2.04 -20.21 11.09
N GLU A 66 -1.38 -20.78 12.09
CA GLU A 66 -1.67 -20.59 13.51
C GLU A 66 -1.88 -19.10 13.85
N THR A 67 -2.98 -18.78 14.51
CA THR A 67 -3.23 -17.44 15.06
C THR A 67 -2.24 -17.19 16.20
N VAL A 68 -1.35 -16.21 16.02
CA VAL A 68 -0.32 -15.86 17.01
C VAL A 68 -0.74 -14.68 17.90
N VAL A 69 -1.65 -13.84 17.42
CA VAL A 69 -2.28 -12.77 18.22
C VAL A 69 -3.76 -12.72 17.91
N SER A 70 -4.59 -12.71 18.95
CA SER A 70 -6.03 -12.45 18.84
C SER A 70 -6.40 -11.42 19.91
N ALA A 71 -7.09 -10.37 19.51
CA ALA A 71 -7.73 -9.43 20.41
C ALA A 71 -9.19 -9.27 19.99
N GLN A 72 -10.09 -9.32 20.97
CA GLN A 72 -11.51 -9.13 20.76
C GLN A 72 -11.97 -7.99 21.65
N GLU A 73 -12.65 -7.01 21.03
CA GLU A 73 -13.20 -5.85 21.72
C GLU A 73 -12.21 -5.19 22.67
N LEU A 74 -11.01 -4.86 22.18
CA LEU A 74 -9.99 -4.21 23.00
C LEU A 74 -10.34 -2.74 23.24
N TRP A 75 -10.37 -2.34 24.51
CA TRP A 75 -10.59 -0.96 24.95
C TRP A 75 -9.38 -0.50 25.76
N PHE A 76 -8.83 0.67 25.41
CA PHE A 76 -7.67 1.21 26.09
C PHE A 76 -7.84 2.70 26.38
N LYS A 77 -7.50 3.11 27.61
CA LYS A 77 -7.36 4.51 28.03
C LYS A 77 -6.11 4.68 28.89
N TYR A 78 -5.49 5.86 28.80
CA TYR A 78 -4.26 6.17 29.53
C TYR A 78 -4.50 6.46 31.03
N ASP A 79 -5.56 7.20 31.32
CA ASP A 79 -5.99 7.55 32.68
C ASP A 79 -7.47 7.23 32.87
N LYS A 80 -7.92 7.03 34.10
CA LYS A 80 -9.32 6.69 34.41
C LYS A 80 -10.32 7.73 33.87
N ASP A 81 -9.92 9.00 33.90
CA ASP A 81 -10.71 10.17 33.49
C ASP A 81 -10.42 10.65 32.05
N ALA A 82 -9.52 9.96 31.33
CA ALA A 82 -9.21 10.26 29.94
C ALA A 82 -10.17 9.50 28.99
N PRO A 83 -10.46 10.06 27.79
CA PRO A 83 -11.25 9.36 26.78
C PRO A 83 -10.53 8.10 26.29
N ASP A 84 -11.29 7.04 25.98
CA ASP A 84 -10.67 5.82 25.43
C ASP A 84 -10.06 6.10 24.06
N VAL A 85 -8.81 5.67 23.93
CA VAL A 85 -7.96 5.87 22.76
C VAL A 85 -8.13 4.72 21.77
N VAL A 86 -8.42 3.52 22.28
CA VAL A 86 -8.82 2.34 21.49
C VAL A 86 -10.21 1.94 21.97
N LYS A 87 -11.18 1.81 21.06
CA LYS A 87 -12.57 1.42 21.37
C LYS A 87 -12.99 0.27 20.46
N GLY A 88 -13.27 -0.89 21.06
CA GLY A 88 -13.82 -2.05 20.34
C GLY A 88 -12.92 -2.58 19.23
N LEU A 89 -11.60 -2.55 19.42
CA LEU A 89 -10.68 -3.08 18.41
C LEU A 89 -10.64 -4.60 18.49
N SER A 90 -11.14 -5.26 17.46
CA SER A 90 -10.97 -6.71 17.26
C SER A 90 -9.99 -6.95 16.11
N LEU A 91 -8.94 -7.72 16.36
CA LEU A 91 -7.92 -8.06 15.35
C LEU A 91 -7.39 -9.47 15.58
N GLU A 92 -7.03 -10.13 14.48
CA GLU A 92 -6.35 -11.41 14.49
C GLU A 92 -5.10 -11.29 13.60
N LEU A 93 -3.98 -11.84 14.07
CA LEU A 93 -2.72 -11.90 13.36
C LEU A 93 -2.28 -13.36 13.28
N HIS A 94 -2.01 -13.82 12.07
CA HIS A 94 -1.54 -15.18 11.82
C HIS A 94 -0.03 -15.22 11.64
N LYS A 95 0.56 -16.38 11.92
CA LYS A 95 2.00 -16.59 11.78
C LYS A 95 2.47 -16.26 10.35
N GLY A 96 3.45 -15.36 10.25
CA GLY A 96 4.00 -14.90 8.97
C GLY A 96 3.28 -13.70 8.35
N GLU A 97 2.22 -13.20 8.99
CA GLU A 97 1.58 -11.94 8.59
C GLU A 97 2.28 -10.73 9.21
N PHE A 98 2.24 -9.60 8.50
CA PHE A 98 2.69 -8.31 9.00
C PHE A 98 1.49 -7.36 9.10
N LEU A 99 1.10 -7.02 10.32
CA LEU A 99 0.00 -6.09 10.58
C LEU A 99 0.56 -4.70 10.89
N ALA A 100 0.17 -3.72 10.08
CA ALA A 100 0.46 -2.32 10.31
C ALA A 100 -0.78 -1.60 10.84
N LEU A 101 -0.67 -0.98 12.01
CA LEU A 101 -1.71 -0.10 12.55
C LEU A 101 -1.48 1.33 12.04
N LEU A 102 -2.40 1.80 11.18
CA LEU A 102 -2.36 3.14 10.59
C LEU A 102 -3.46 4.02 11.22
N GLY A 103 -3.21 5.33 11.32
CA GLY A 103 -4.12 6.28 11.99
C GLY A 103 -3.45 7.61 12.27
N GLY A 104 -4.23 8.67 12.48
CA GLY A 104 -3.73 10.03 12.77
C GLY A 104 -2.94 10.13 14.08
N ASN A 105 -2.14 11.19 14.27
CA ASN A 105 -1.42 11.38 15.54
C ASN A 105 -2.41 11.41 16.73
N GLY A 106 -2.10 10.68 17.81
CA GLY A 106 -2.96 10.57 19.00
C GLY A 106 -4.03 9.47 18.98
N THR A 107 -4.18 8.70 17.90
CA THR A 107 -5.20 7.62 17.81
C THR A 107 -4.79 6.30 18.48
N GLY A 108 -3.80 6.29 19.37
CA GLY A 108 -3.46 5.10 20.16
C GLY A 108 -2.62 4.02 19.48
N LYS A 109 -2.06 4.26 18.29
CA LYS A 109 -1.24 3.25 17.56
C LYS A 109 -0.11 2.66 18.41
N THR A 110 0.74 3.51 18.99
CA THR A 110 1.85 3.09 19.87
C THR A 110 1.34 2.40 21.14
N THR A 111 0.10 2.68 21.52
CA THR A 111 -0.56 2.15 22.70
C THR A 111 -1.11 0.75 22.48
N THR A 112 -1.64 0.48 21.29
CA THR A 112 -2.07 -0.87 20.85
C THR A 112 -0.89 -1.82 20.62
N LEU A 113 0.31 -1.27 20.38
CA LEU A 113 1.55 -2.00 20.15
C LEU A 113 2.36 -2.28 21.45
N LYS A 114 1.89 -1.80 22.61
CA LYS A 114 2.48 -2.05 23.93
C LYS A 114 1.76 -3.18 24.64
#